data_AF-A0A1V2LKR1-F1
#
_entry.id   AF-A0A1V2LKR1-F1
#
_cell.length_a   1.000
_cell.length_b   1.000
_cell.length_c   1.000
_cell.angle_alpha   90.00
_cell.angle_beta   90.00
_cell.angle_gamma   90.00
#
_symmetry.space_group_name_H-M   'P 1'
#
loop_
_entity.id
_entity.type
_entity.pdbx_description
1 polymer ?
#
loop_
_entity_poly.entity_id
_entity_poly.type
_entity_poly.pdbx_seq_one_letter_code
_entity_poly.pdbx_strand_id
1 'polypeptide(L)'
;MKYACFEPMRVSLEESIELIKLIDESLSSSLRHLNLYLTEFRHTPEEERADFKIMGATVSDLMLTFVLPGYEEIKLIPGGDDVSVTAENLDLYISAIVEYTLYDGVSQQIKSFVDGFSEVFPFSSLKLFSPEELTRLSGNAVENWSVETLLAVVRSDHGYTNHSQQIEWLIDIMSKFEKEERRKFLKFITGSPRLPFNGFKGLSPPFTVVLKHTEDNLRPDDYLPSVMTCANYLKLPRYSSREVMLAKIKQAMNEGTNAFLLS
;
A
#
# COMPACT_ATOMS: atom_id res chain seq x y z
N MET A 1 -9.13 -24.80 -25.67
CA MET A 1 -7.88 -24.02 -25.84
C MET A 1 -7.29 -23.84 -24.45
N LYS A 2 -6.21 -24.55 -24.15
CA LYS A 2 -5.61 -24.65 -22.81
C LYS A 2 -4.98 -23.30 -22.46
N TYR A 3 -5.32 -22.73 -21.30
CA TYR A 3 -4.58 -21.61 -20.71
C TYR A 3 -3.21 -22.12 -20.23
N ALA A 4 -2.32 -22.40 -21.18
CA ALA A 4 -0.94 -22.82 -20.95
C ALA A 4 -0.01 -21.59 -20.86
N CYS A 5 -0.34 -20.62 -19.99
CA CYS A 5 0.46 -19.39 -19.84
C CYS A 5 0.59 -18.87 -18.40
N PHE A 6 0.19 -19.68 -17.42
CA PHE A 6 0.59 -19.51 -16.04
C PHE A 6 0.95 -20.90 -15.53
N GLU A 7 2.20 -21.33 -15.71
CA GLU A 7 2.78 -22.14 -14.64
C GLU A 7 2.83 -21.18 -13.44
N PRO A 8 2.07 -21.42 -12.36
CA PRO A 8 2.26 -20.62 -11.16
C PRO A 8 3.76 -20.72 -10.86
N MET A 9 4.42 -19.58 -10.74
CA MET A 9 5.77 -19.54 -10.23
C MET A 9 5.66 -20.09 -8.82
N ARG A 10 5.88 -21.41 -8.69
CA ARG A 10 5.79 -22.13 -7.43
C ARG A 10 6.98 -21.68 -6.60
N VAL A 11 6.75 -20.57 -5.92
CA VAL A 11 7.60 -20.06 -4.85
C VAL A 11 7.66 -21.11 -3.75
N SER A 12 8.71 -21.04 -2.93
CA SER A 12 8.87 -21.95 -1.81
C SER A 12 7.67 -21.90 -0.85
N LEU A 13 7.52 -22.94 -0.01
CA LEU A 13 6.49 -22.96 1.02
C LEU A 13 6.63 -21.74 1.95
N GLU A 14 7.84 -21.42 2.40
CA GLU A 14 8.14 -20.22 3.19
C GLU A 14 7.69 -18.94 2.50
N GLU A 15 8.03 -18.73 1.23
CA GLU A 15 7.58 -17.55 0.47
C GLU A 15 6.06 -17.51 0.33
N SER A 16 5.42 -18.66 0.11
CA SER A 16 3.95 -18.76 0.04
C SER A 16 3.30 -18.36 1.37
N ILE A 17 3.87 -18.78 2.49
CA ILE A 17 3.40 -18.40 3.83
C ILE A 17 3.58 -16.90 4.08
N GLU A 18 4.69 -16.30 3.63
CA GLU A 18 4.87 -14.83 3.69
C GLU A 18 3.83 -14.09 2.85
N LEU A 19 3.47 -14.60 1.66
CA LEU A 19 2.40 -14.03 0.84
C LEU A 19 1.04 -14.13 1.53
N ILE A 20 0.72 -15.29 2.12
CA ILE A 20 -0.52 -15.47 2.89
C ILE A 20 -0.57 -14.50 4.07
N LYS A 21 0.55 -14.22 4.74
CA LYS A 21 0.61 -13.25 5.85
C LYS A 21 0.14 -11.85 5.45
N LEU A 22 0.35 -11.44 4.20
CA LEU A 22 -0.13 -10.14 3.70
C LEU A 22 -1.66 -10.06 3.58
N ILE A 23 -2.34 -11.20 3.59
CA ILE A 23 -3.79 -11.34 3.38
C ILE A 23 -4.48 -11.77 4.68
N ASP A 24 -3.95 -12.80 5.34
CA ASP A 24 -4.44 -13.40 6.58
C ASP A 24 -3.26 -13.81 7.48
N GLU A 25 -2.97 -12.96 8.46
CA GLU A 25 -1.90 -13.18 9.44
C GLU A 25 -2.16 -14.40 10.34
N SER A 26 -3.42 -14.69 10.65
CA SER A 26 -3.80 -15.82 11.49
C SER A 26 -3.53 -17.14 10.78
N LEU A 27 -4.00 -17.27 9.53
CA LEU A 27 -3.77 -18.46 8.71
C LEU A 27 -2.27 -18.68 8.46
N SER A 28 -1.52 -17.62 8.16
CA SER A 28 -0.05 -17.72 8.04
C SER A 28 0.59 -18.25 9.32
N SER A 29 0.15 -17.77 10.49
CA SER A 29 0.67 -18.23 11.79
C SER A 29 0.38 -19.71 12.03
N SER A 30 -0.83 -20.17 11.70
CA SER A 30 -1.19 -21.59 11.74
C SER A 30 -0.37 -22.44 10.78
N LEU A 31 -0.15 -21.98 9.54
CA LEU A 31 0.68 -22.69 8.55
C LEU A 31 2.14 -22.79 8.99
N ARG A 32 2.71 -21.76 9.62
CA ARG A 32 4.05 -21.84 10.22
C ARG A 32 4.11 -22.88 11.31
N HIS A 33 3.10 -22.92 12.17
CA HIS A 33 3.03 -23.91 13.23
C HIS A 33 2.97 -25.34 12.67
N LEU A 34 2.14 -25.58 11.64
CA LEU A 34 2.10 -26.88 10.95
C LEU A 34 3.42 -27.21 10.23
N ASN A 35 4.10 -26.21 9.67
CA ASN A 35 5.41 -26.42 9.04
C ASN A 35 6.50 -26.84 10.03
N LEU A 36 6.37 -26.49 11.33
CA LEU A 36 7.24 -27.03 12.37
C LEU A 36 7.07 -28.54 12.51
N TYR A 37 5.83 -29.04 12.53
CA TYR A 37 5.56 -30.48 12.55
C TYR A 37 6.18 -31.18 11.35
N LEU A 38 6.02 -30.61 10.15
CA LEU A 38 6.57 -31.17 8.93
C LEU A 38 8.11 -31.23 8.96
N THR A 39 8.74 -30.15 9.44
CA THR A 39 10.20 -30.04 9.53
C THR A 39 10.75 -31.06 10.52
N GLU A 40 10.20 -31.11 11.74
CA GLU A 40 10.65 -32.04 12.76
C GLU A 40 10.39 -33.50 12.35
N PHE A 41 9.22 -33.82 11.79
CA PHE A 41 8.89 -35.17 11.31
C PHE A 41 9.92 -35.72 10.30
N ARG A 42 10.48 -34.85 9.45
CA ARG A 42 11.54 -35.22 8.50
C ARG A 42 12.87 -35.56 9.18
N HIS A 43 13.14 -35.00 10.35
CA HIS A 43 14.36 -35.26 11.14
C HIS A 43 14.16 -36.37 12.19
N THR A 44 12.91 -36.70 12.54
CA THR A 44 12.58 -37.78 13.48
C THR A 44 12.79 -39.17 12.85
N PRO A 45 13.51 -40.09 13.52
CA PRO A 45 13.62 -41.50 13.11
C PRO A 45 12.25 -42.17 13.02
N GLU A 46 12.07 -43.13 12.10
CA GLU A 46 10.76 -43.79 11.88
C GLU A 46 10.15 -44.39 13.14
N GLU A 47 10.96 -44.96 14.02
CA GLU A 47 10.54 -45.59 15.28
C GLU A 47 9.91 -44.60 16.27
N GLU A 48 10.24 -43.31 16.18
CA GLU A 48 9.80 -42.26 17.10
C GLU A 48 8.72 -41.35 16.51
N ARG A 49 8.39 -41.50 15.21
CA ARG A 49 7.45 -40.62 14.49
C ARG A 49 6.03 -40.67 15.02
N ALA A 50 5.59 -41.82 15.53
CA ALA A 50 4.21 -42.02 16.00
C ALA A 50 3.87 -41.16 17.24
N ASP A 51 4.85 -40.93 18.12
CA ASP A 51 4.66 -40.24 19.40
C ASP A 51 5.29 -38.84 19.44
N PHE A 52 5.83 -38.38 18.31
CA PHE A 52 6.44 -37.05 18.20
C PHE A 52 5.40 -35.95 18.41
N LYS A 53 5.72 -35.00 19.30
CA LYS A 53 4.83 -33.91 19.71
C LYS A 53 5.51 -32.56 19.60
N ILE A 54 4.77 -31.57 19.11
CA ILE A 54 5.10 -30.15 19.25
C ILE A 54 4.12 -29.55 20.25
N MET A 55 4.65 -28.81 21.22
CA MET A 55 3.84 -28.15 22.26
C MET A 55 2.86 -29.11 22.98
N GLY A 56 3.21 -30.39 23.08
CA GLY A 56 2.42 -31.42 23.76
C GLY A 56 1.34 -32.10 22.93
N ALA A 57 1.19 -31.78 21.64
CA ALA A 57 0.21 -32.38 20.74
C ALA A 57 0.89 -33.03 19.51
N THR A 58 0.36 -34.16 19.05
CA THR A 58 0.67 -34.76 17.74
C THR A 58 -0.13 -34.07 16.63
N VAL A 59 0.19 -34.32 15.35
CA VAL A 59 -0.62 -33.80 14.23
C VAL A 59 -2.07 -34.31 14.30
N SER A 60 -2.24 -35.58 14.65
CA SER A 60 -3.57 -36.21 14.78
C SER A 60 -4.40 -35.61 15.91
N ASP A 61 -3.77 -35.15 17.00
CA ASP A 61 -4.46 -34.45 18.11
C ASP A 61 -5.09 -33.13 17.67
N LEU A 62 -4.64 -32.54 16.56
CA LEU A 62 -5.22 -31.32 15.98
C LEU A 62 -6.58 -31.57 15.30
N MET A 63 -6.96 -32.84 15.08
CA MET A 63 -8.24 -33.26 14.50
C MET A 63 -8.57 -32.55 13.18
N LEU A 64 -7.53 -32.33 12.37
CA LEU A 64 -7.67 -31.68 11.06
C LEU A 64 -8.12 -32.70 10.01
N THR A 65 -8.89 -32.22 9.04
CA THR A 65 -9.27 -32.94 7.83
C THR A 65 -8.89 -32.08 6.61
N PHE A 66 -8.96 -32.61 5.39
CA PHE A 66 -8.66 -31.85 4.17
C PHE A 66 -9.80 -30.88 3.80
N VAL A 67 -10.15 -30.01 4.75
CA VAL A 67 -11.14 -28.94 4.66
C VAL A 67 -10.43 -27.63 5.01
N LEU A 68 -10.77 -26.55 4.31
CA LEU A 68 -10.15 -25.26 4.55
C LEU A 68 -10.50 -24.74 5.97
N PRO A 69 -9.50 -24.40 6.81
CA PRO A 69 -9.78 -23.90 8.16
C PRO A 69 -10.69 -22.68 8.16
N GLY A 70 -11.77 -22.74 8.95
CA GLY A 70 -12.78 -21.67 9.05
C GLY A 70 -13.88 -21.71 7.97
N TYR A 71 -13.77 -22.62 7.00
CA TYR A 71 -14.74 -22.76 5.90
C TYR A 71 -15.07 -24.24 5.65
N GLU A 72 -15.96 -24.80 6.47
CA GLU A 72 -16.30 -26.23 6.47
C GLU A 72 -16.83 -26.76 5.13
N GLU A 73 -17.39 -25.87 4.32
CA GLU A 73 -17.97 -26.16 3.01
C GLU A 73 -16.89 -26.39 1.93
N ILE A 74 -15.66 -25.92 2.17
CA ILE A 74 -14.57 -25.93 1.20
C ILE A 74 -13.68 -27.14 1.45
N LYS A 75 -13.93 -28.20 0.69
CA LYS A 75 -13.10 -29.40 0.68
C LYS A 75 -11.89 -29.17 -0.22
N LEU A 76 -10.68 -29.32 0.34
CA LEU A 76 -9.42 -29.10 -0.37
C LEU A 76 -9.10 -30.23 -1.36
N ILE A 77 -9.66 -31.41 -1.11
CA ILE A 77 -9.63 -32.57 -2.01
C ILE A 77 -11.04 -33.20 -2.08
N PRO A 78 -11.35 -34.02 -3.10
CA PRO A 78 -12.62 -34.74 -3.15
C PRO A 78 -12.81 -35.62 -1.91
N GLY A 79 -13.92 -35.41 -1.18
CA GLY A 79 -14.20 -36.11 0.08
C GLY A 79 -13.25 -35.75 1.22
N GLY A 80 -12.61 -34.57 1.18
CA GLY A 80 -11.59 -34.18 2.15
C GLY A 80 -12.04 -34.12 3.61
N ASP A 81 -13.34 -34.01 3.86
CA ASP A 81 -13.98 -34.11 5.18
C ASP A 81 -13.84 -35.50 5.82
N ASP A 82 -13.72 -36.55 4.99
CA ASP A 82 -13.51 -37.93 5.46
C ASP A 82 -12.02 -38.30 5.58
N VAL A 83 -11.11 -37.40 5.19
CA VAL A 83 -9.66 -37.65 5.18
C VAL A 83 -9.00 -36.89 6.32
N SER A 84 -8.66 -37.61 7.39
CA SER A 84 -7.88 -37.06 8.51
C SER A 84 -6.46 -36.68 8.07
N VAL A 85 -5.99 -35.54 8.57
CA VAL A 85 -4.61 -35.12 8.42
C VAL A 85 -3.75 -35.83 9.46
N THR A 86 -2.69 -36.47 8.99
CA THR A 86 -1.69 -37.18 9.78
C THR A 86 -0.32 -36.62 9.49
N ALA A 87 0.69 -37.04 10.25
CA ALA A 87 2.06 -36.57 10.01
C ALA A 87 2.59 -37.00 8.62
N GLU A 88 2.10 -38.11 8.06
CA GLU A 88 2.51 -38.60 6.74
C GLU A 88 1.92 -37.81 5.56
N ASN A 89 0.75 -37.17 5.74
CA ASN A 89 0.06 -36.44 4.67
C ASN A 89 -0.02 -34.93 4.92
N LEU A 90 0.65 -34.44 5.98
CA LEU A 90 0.63 -33.04 6.39
C LEU A 90 1.18 -32.10 5.30
N ASP A 91 2.18 -32.53 4.55
CA ASP A 91 2.73 -31.76 3.42
C ASP A 91 1.68 -31.53 2.32
N LEU A 92 0.88 -32.55 2.01
CA LEU A 92 -0.21 -32.45 1.06
C LEU A 92 -1.29 -31.50 1.56
N TYR A 93 -1.64 -31.57 2.86
CA TYR A 93 -2.62 -30.69 3.47
C TYR A 93 -2.17 -29.22 3.43
N ILE A 94 -0.93 -28.93 3.86
CA ILE A 94 -0.34 -27.58 3.80
C ILE A 94 -0.33 -27.07 2.36
N SER A 95 0.11 -27.91 1.41
CA SER A 95 0.17 -27.55 -0.01
C SER A 95 -1.22 -27.23 -0.56
N ALA A 96 -2.24 -28.00 -0.17
CA ALA A 96 -3.62 -27.78 -0.61
C ALA A 96 -4.21 -26.48 -0.05
N ILE A 97 -3.92 -26.13 1.21
CA ILE A 97 -4.32 -24.81 1.76
C ILE A 97 -3.66 -23.68 0.98
N VAL A 98 -2.35 -23.78 0.74
CA VAL A 98 -1.59 -22.76 0.01
C VAL A 98 -2.13 -22.58 -1.41
N GLU A 99 -2.34 -23.70 -2.12
CA GLU A 99 -2.84 -23.69 -3.49
C GLU A 99 -4.23 -23.05 -3.57
N TYR A 100 -5.13 -23.45 -2.66
CA TYR A 100 -6.48 -22.89 -2.60
C TYR A 100 -6.48 -21.40 -2.28
N THR A 101 -5.70 -20.98 -1.29
CA THR A 101 -5.70 -19.61 -0.78
C THR A 101 -5.10 -18.62 -1.77
N LEU A 102 -4.01 -18.99 -2.45
CA LEU A 102 -3.29 -18.08 -3.35
C LEU A 102 -3.73 -18.19 -4.81
N TYR A 103 -4.27 -19.33 -5.25
CA TYR A 103 -4.56 -19.59 -6.66
C TYR A 103 -6.01 -20.02 -6.90
N ASP A 104 -6.38 -21.25 -6.51
CA ASP A 104 -7.61 -21.88 -6.98
C ASP A 104 -8.87 -21.13 -6.50
N GLY A 105 -8.90 -20.76 -5.21
CA GLY A 105 -10.05 -20.09 -4.57
C GLY A 105 -10.37 -18.70 -5.11
N VAL A 106 -9.43 -18.08 -5.82
CA VAL A 106 -9.59 -16.73 -6.43
C VAL A 106 -9.50 -16.75 -7.96
N SER A 107 -9.31 -17.92 -8.57
CA SER A 107 -9.03 -18.08 -10.00
C SER A 107 -10.11 -17.47 -10.90
N GLN A 108 -11.39 -17.61 -10.53
CA GLN A 108 -12.51 -17.06 -11.30
C GLN A 108 -12.56 -15.53 -11.25
N GLN A 109 -12.28 -14.95 -10.09
CA GLN A 109 -12.25 -13.52 -9.84
C GLN A 109 -11.07 -12.88 -10.57
N ILE A 110 -9.89 -13.50 -10.49
CA ILE A 110 -8.70 -13.08 -11.23
C ILE A 110 -8.93 -13.14 -12.74
N LYS A 111 -9.54 -14.23 -13.25
CA LYS A 111 -9.88 -14.33 -14.66
C LYS A 111 -10.82 -13.22 -15.11
N SER A 112 -11.89 -12.97 -14.36
CA SER A 112 -12.87 -11.93 -14.68
C SER A 112 -12.22 -10.53 -14.67
N PHE A 113 -11.30 -10.29 -13.72
CA PHE A 113 -10.51 -9.06 -13.68
C PHE A 113 -9.60 -8.92 -14.92
N VAL A 114 -8.88 -9.98 -15.29
CA VAL A 114 -8.01 -9.97 -16.47
C VAL A 114 -8.80 -9.74 -17.75
N ASP A 115 -9.95 -10.40 -17.90
CA ASP A 115 -10.82 -10.27 -19.06
C ASP A 115 -11.34 -8.83 -19.19
N GLY A 116 -11.91 -8.27 -18.11
CA GLY A 116 -12.43 -6.90 -18.11
C GLY A 116 -11.35 -5.83 -18.27
N PHE A 117 -10.19 -5.99 -17.63
CA PHE A 117 -9.07 -5.07 -17.81
C PHE A 117 -8.55 -5.09 -19.26
N SER A 118 -8.52 -6.27 -19.88
CA SER A 118 -8.06 -6.47 -21.25
C SER A 118 -8.98 -5.87 -22.32
N GLU A 119 -10.22 -5.48 -21.98
CA GLU A 119 -11.09 -4.72 -22.88
C GLU A 119 -10.56 -3.32 -23.17
N VAL A 120 -9.82 -2.72 -22.22
CA VAL A 120 -9.26 -1.36 -22.35
C VAL A 120 -7.76 -1.42 -22.66
N PHE A 121 -7.02 -2.31 -21.99
CA PHE A 121 -5.57 -2.42 -22.14
C PHE A 121 -5.11 -3.87 -21.98
N PRO A 122 -4.34 -4.44 -22.92
CA PRO A 122 -3.94 -5.85 -22.85
C PRO A 122 -3.20 -6.17 -21.54
N PHE A 123 -3.73 -7.08 -20.73
CA PHE A 123 -3.11 -7.45 -19.46
C PHE A 123 -1.67 -7.97 -19.62
N SER A 124 -1.36 -8.60 -20.76
CA SER A 124 0.00 -9.06 -21.10
C SER A 124 1.05 -7.95 -21.06
N SER A 125 0.66 -6.71 -21.33
CA SER A 125 1.56 -5.55 -21.29
C SER A 125 2.00 -5.20 -19.86
N LEU A 126 1.23 -5.61 -18.83
CA LEU A 126 1.62 -5.41 -17.44
C LEU A 126 2.80 -6.29 -17.01
N LYS A 127 3.09 -7.37 -17.76
CA LYS A 127 4.24 -8.26 -17.49
C LYS A 127 5.61 -7.57 -17.63
N LEU A 128 5.63 -6.37 -18.21
CA LEU A 128 6.84 -5.54 -18.31
C LEU A 128 7.23 -4.89 -16.98
N PHE A 129 6.31 -4.84 -16.01
CA PHE A 129 6.50 -4.15 -14.74
C PHE A 129 6.64 -5.14 -13.58
N SER A 130 7.46 -4.79 -12.59
CA SER A 130 7.45 -5.49 -11.30
C SER A 130 6.14 -5.24 -10.52
N PRO A 131 5.77 -6.07 -9.55
CA PRO A 131 4.64 -5.80 -8.66
C PRO A 131 4.73 -4.43 -7.95
N GLU A 132 5.92 -3.97 -7.56
CA GLU A 132 6.09 -2.64 -6.96
C GLU A 132 5.84 -1.52 -7.97
N GLU A 133 6.30 -1.69 -9.21
CA GLU A 133 6.06 -0.74 -10.30
C GLU A 133 4.57 -0.64 -10.65
N LEU A 134 3.84 -1.76 -10.70
CA LEU A 134 2.39 -1.77 -10.90
C LEU A 134 1.65 -1.06 -9.78
N THR A 135 2.08 -1.25 -8.53
CA THR A 135 1.52 -0.53 -7.36
C THR A 135 1.74 0.97 -7.49
N ARG A 136 2.94 1.37 -7.93
CA ARG A 136 3.30 2.77 -8.18
C ARG A 136 2.48 3.38 -9.32
N LEU A 137 2.30 2.66 -10.44
CA LEU A 137 1.47 3.07 -11.58
C LEU A 137 -0.01 3.23 -11.20
N SER A 138 -0.50 2.39 -10.30
CA SER A 138 -1.87 2.46 -9.77
C SER A 138 -2.11 3.69 -8.88
N GLY A 139 -1.08 4.50 -8.63
CA GLY A 139 -1.16 5.72 -7.83
C GLY A 139 -1.16 5.46 -6.32
N ASN A 140 -0.71 4.27 -5.90
CA ASN A 140 -0.44 3.91 -4.50
C ASN A 140 1.06 4.03 -4.17
N ALA A 141 1.80 4.85 -4.92
CA ALA A 141 3.18 5.16 -4.61
C ALA A 141 3.28 5.74 -3.19
N VAL A 142 4.18 5.20 -2.37
CA VAL A 142 4.54 5.82 -1.09
C VAL A 142 5.25 7.13 -1.41
N GLU A 143 4.53 8.23 -1.29
CA GLU A 143 5.08 9.56 -1.47
C GLU A 143 6.02 9.87 -0.29
N ASN A 144 7.27 10.23 -0.59
CA ASN A 144 8.21 10.66 0.43
C ASN A 144 8.00 12.15 0.76
N TRP A 145 7.43 12.41 1.93
CA TRP A 145 7.21 13.75 2.49
C TRP A 145 8.21 14.09 3.60
N SER A 146 9.37 13.41 3.66
CA SER A 146 10.40 13.72 4.64
C SER A 146 10.92 15.14 4.48
N VAL A 147 11.42 15.73 5.57
CA VAL A 147 11.99 17.08 5.58
C VAL A 147 13.12 17.20 4.56
N GLU A 148 13.98 16.18 4.44
CA GLU A 148 15.09 16.15 3.48
C GLU A 148 14.58 16.19 2.04
N THR A 149 13.53 15.44 1.75
CA THR A 149 12.93 15.42 0.40
C THR A 149 12.33 16.77 0.07
N LEU A 150 11.57 17.35 1.00
CA LEU A 150 10.92 18.65 0.83
C LEU A 150 11.94 19.78 0.67
N LEU A 151 13.01 19.81 1.48
CA LEU A 151 14.11 20.77 1.33
C LEU A 151 14.76 20.69 -0.06
N ALA A 152 14.89 19.49 -0.63
CA ALA A 152 15.50 19.30 -1.94
C ALA A 152 14.61 19.77 -3.11
N VAL A 153 13.29 19.78 -2.95
CA VAL A 153 12.32 19.99 -4.05
C VAL A 153 11.55 21.29 -3.98
N VAL A 154 11.30 21.84 -2.79
CA VAL A 154 10.66 23.15 -2.63
C VAL A 154 11.62 24.21 -3.13
N ARG A 155 11.15 25.08 -4.03
CA ARG A 155 11.88 26.25 -4.50
C ARG A 155 11.28 27.49 -3.85
N SER A 156 12.12 28.48 -3.57
CA SER A 156 11.68 29.77 -3.05
C SER A 156 12.10 30.85 -4.02
N ASP A 157 11.21 31.80 -4.29
CA ASP A 157 11.49 32.95 -5.17
C ASP A 157 10.71 34.19 -4.70
N HIS A 158 10.93 35.33 -5.37
CA HIS A 158 10.14 36.55 -5.27
C HIS A 158 9.77 36.93 -3.82
N GLY A 159 10.78 37.26 -3.01
CA GLY A 159 10.62 37.72 -1.63
C GLY A 159 10.83 36.64 -0.56
N TYR A 160 11.05 35.39 -0.98
CA TYR A 160 11.58 34.33 -0.13
C TYR A 160 12.89 33.73 -0.65
N THR A 161 13.64 33.17 0.28
CA THR A 161 14.81 32.32 0.04
C THR A 161 14.58 30.98 0.72
N ASN A 162 15.34 29.94 0.36
CA ASN A 162 15.22 28.63 1.00
C ASN A 162 15.58 28.65 2.51
N HIS A 163 16.19 29.74 3.01
CA HIS A 163 16.50 29.97 4.43
C HIS A 163 15.49 30.88 5.13
N SER A 164 14.40 31.26 4.44
CA SER A 164 13.36 32.07 5.07
C SER A 164 12.60 31.23 6.08
N GLN A 165 12.35 31.79 7.27
CA GLN A 165 11.68 31.11 8.37
C GLN A 165 10.32 30.53 7.96
N GLN A 166 9.57 31.23 7.09
CA GLN A 166 8.28 30.75 6.58
C GLN A 166 8.41 29.50 5.69
N ILE A 167 9.54 29.33 4.99
CA ILE A 167 9.80 28.15 4.18
C ILE A 167 10.15 26.96 5.08
N GLU A 168 10.97 27.18 6.12
CA GLU A 168 11.26 26.15 7.13
C GLU A 168 9.98 25.67 7.84
N TRP A 169 9.11 26.61 8.24
CA TRP A 169 7.81 26.28 8.82
C TRP A 169 6.91 25.51 7.85
N LEU A 170 6.85 25.91 6.59
CA LEU A 170 6.06 25.21 5.58
C LEU A 170 6.54 23.77 5.41
N ILE A 171 7.84 23.54 5.33
CA ILE A 171 8.44 22.21 5.20
C ILE A 171 8.12 21.34 6.41
N ASP A 172 8.28 21.87 7.63
CA ASP A 172 7.95 21.16 8.86
C ASP A 172 6.45 20.88 9.01
N ILE A 173 5.58 21.77 8.51
CA ILE A 173 4.14 21.54 8.44
C ILE A 173 3.82 20.40 7.46
N MET A 174 4.36 20.48 6.25
CA MET A 174 4.12 19.50 5.18
C MET A 174 4.59 18.09 5.58
N SER A 175 5.74 17.96 6.26
CA SER A 175 6.27 16.67 6.66
C SER A 175 5.40 15.95 7.70
N LYS A 176 4.61 16.72 8.46
CA LYS A 176 3.70 16.22 9.50
C LYS A 176 2.27 15.97 9.01
N PHE A 177 1.95 16.25 7.75
CA PHE A 177 0.63 15.96 7.22
C PHE A 177 0.34 14.46 7.16
N GLU A 178 -0.88 14.10 7.55
CA GLU A 178 -1.43 12.75 7.36
C GLU A 178 -1.83 12.52 5.90
N LYS A 179 -2.13 11.25 5.55
CA LYS A 179 -2.45 10.84 4.18
C LYS A 179 -3.54 11.70 3.54
N GLU A 180 -4.64 11.96 4.25
CA GLU A 180 -5.74 12.78 3.73
C GLU A 180 -5.37 14.26 3.59
N GLU A 181 -4.57 14.80 4.52
CA GLU A 181 -4.08 16.18 4.45
C GLU A 181 -3.12 16.38 3.28
N ARG A 182 -2.23 15.41 3.01
CA ARG A 182 -1.34 15.42 1.84
C ARG A 182 -2.15 15.48 0.54
N ARG A 183 -3.19 14.66 0.41
CA ARG A 183 -4.07 14.65 -0.77
C ARG A 183 -4.78 15.98 -0.97
N LYS A 184 -5.33 16.56 0.11
CA LYS A 184 -5.97 17.88 0.07
C LYS A 184 -4.99 18.98 -0.30
N PHE A 185 -3.79 18.98 0.29
CA PHE A 185 -2.75 19.94 -0.01
C PHE A 185 -2.28 19.83 -1.46
N LEU A 186 -2.01 18.62 -1.96
CA LEU A 186 -1.64 18.40 -3.37
C LEU A 186 -2.73 18.90 -4.31
N LYS A 187 -4.01 18.59 -4.02
CA LYS A 187 -5.14 19.09 -4.81
C LYS A 187 -5.19 20.61 -4.79
N PHE A 188 -4.94 21.23 -3.65
CA PHE A 188 -4.86 22.68 -3.53
C PHE A 188 -3.72 23.27 -4.37
N ILE A 189 -2.49 22.73 -4.30
CA ILE A 189 -1.34 23.34 -4.99
C ILE A 189 -1.20 22.95 -6.48
N THR A 190 -1.71 21.78 -6.89
CA THR A 190 -1.52 21.23 -8.24
C THR A 190 -2.82 20.97 -9.00
N GLY A 191 -3.98 21.02 -8.33
CA GLY A 191 -5.26 20.56 -8.88
C GLY A 191 -5.45 19.04 -8.86
N SER A 192 -4.39 18.25 -8.62
CA SER A 192 -4.43 16.79 -8.50
C SER A 192 -4.21 16.36 -7.04
N PRO A 193 -4.98 15.41 -6.49
CA PRO A 193 -4.76 14.89 -5.14
C PRO A 193 -3.55 13.94 -5.05
N ARG A 194 -2.74 13.81 -6.11
CA ARG A 194 -1.63 12.87 -6.25
C ARG A 194 -0.47 13.52 -7.00
N LEU A 195 0.75 13.21 -6.57
CA LEU A 195 1.96 13.61 -7.31
C LEU A 195 2.14 12.78 -8.59
N PRO A 196 2.90 13.29 -9.58
CA PRO A 196 3.39 12.49 -10.69
C PRO A 196 4.23 11.29 -10.22
N PHE A 197 4.49 10.34 -11.11
CA PHE A 197 5.24 9.11 -10.76
C PHE A 197 6.57 9.40 -10.05
N ASN A 198 7.30 10.45 -10.45
CA ASN A 198 8.57 10.89 -9.86
C ASN A 198 8.43 11.77 -8.60
N GLY A 199 7.26 11.79 -7.96
CA GLY A 199 6.98 12.61 -6.79
C GLY A 199 7.08 14.10 -7.09
N PHE A 200 7.50 14.89 -6.10
CA PHE A 200 7.69 16.35 -6.25
C PHE A 200 8.68 16.73 -7.36
N LYS A 201 9.69 15.90 -7.63
CA LYS A 201 10.65 16.12 -8.73
C LYS A 201 9.99 15.96 -10.12
N GLY A 202 8.85 15.27 -10.19
CA GLY A 202 8.09 15.12 -11.42
C GLY A 202 7.16 16.31 -11.72
N LEU A 203 7.04 17.29 -10.81
CA LEU A 203 6.26 18.50 -11.07
C LEU A 203 6.95 19.36 -12.11
N SER A 204 6.23 19.68 -13.18
CA SER A 204 6.66 20.58 -14.23
C SER A 204 5.55 21.60 -14.49
N PRO A 205 5.73 22.87 -14.08
CA PRO A 205 6.92 23.46 -13.44
C PRO A 205 7.20 22.95 -12.01
N PRO A 206 8.43 23.09 -11.46
CA PRO A 206 8.73 22.74 -10.07
C PRO A 206 7.87 23.48 -9.06
N PHE A 207 7.63 22.88 -7.89
CA PHE A 207 6.87 23.53 -6.83
C PHE A 207 7.65 24.71 -6.23
N THR A 208 7.09 25.92 -6.38
CA THR A 208 7.75 27.17 -5.98
C THR A 208 6.89 27.97 -5.02
N VAL A 209 7.50 28.48 -3.95
CA VAL A 209 6.86 29.29 -2.92
C VAL A 209 7.35 30.73 -3.06
N VAL A 210 6.41 31.66 -3.11
CA VAL A 210 6.69 33.09 -3.30
C VAL A 210 5.99 33.93 -2.24
N LEU A 211 6.52 35.11 -1.95
CA LEU A 211 5.91 36.00 -0.97
C LEU A 211 4.60 36.56 -1.53
N LYS A 212 3.53 36.41 -0.73
CA LYS A 212 2.28 37.14 -0.95
C LYS A 212 2.38 38.47 -0.22
N HIS A 213 2.47 39.55 -0.99
CA HIS A 213 2.42 40.91 -0.46
C HIS A 213 1.01 41.23 0.05
N THR A 214 0.95 41.99 1.14
CA THR A 214 -0.29 42.50 1.72
C THR A 214 -0.52 43.94 1.29
N GLU A 215 -1.78 44.34 1.21
CA GLU A 215 -2.16 45.74 1.00
C GLU A 215 -1.87 46.58 2.25
N ASP A 216 -1.71 47.90 2.09
CA ASP A 216 -1.12 48.84 3.07
C ASP A 216 -1.86 48.98 4.43
N ASN A 217 -2.95 48.25 4.65
CA ASN A 217 -3.75 48.31 5.89
C ASN A 217 -4.09 46.93 6.50
N LEU A 218 -3.57 45.83 5.94
CA LEU A 218 -3.88 44.48 6.40
C LEU A 218 -2.61 43.72 6.80
N ARG A 219 -2.70 42.87 7.83
CA ARG A 219 -1.57 42.09 8.30
C ARG A 219 -1.44 40.80 7.47
N PRO A 220 -0.23 40.21 7.37
CA PRO A 220 -0.06 38.92 6.70
C PRO A 220 -0.98 37.81 7.21
N ASP A 221 -1.23 37.81 8.52
CA ASP A 221 -2.11 36.85 9.21
C ASP A 221 -3.58 36.98 8.81
N ASP A 222 -4.00 38.10 8.22
CA ASP A 222 -5.37 38.29 7.76
C ASP A 222 -5.63 37.57 6.42
N TYR A 223 -4.58 37.27 5.66
CA TYR A 223 -4.69 36.64 4.34
C TYR A 223 -4.67 35.11 4.41
N LEU A 224 -5.38 34.48 3.47
CA LEU A 224 -5.16 33.08 3.13
C LEU A 224 -4.02 32.94 2.11
N PRO A 225 -3.28 31.82 2.12
CA PRO A 225 -2.38 31.51 1.00
C PRO A 225 -3.21 31.32 -0.27
N SER A 226 -2.60 31.60 -1.41
CA SER A 226 -3.25 31.42 -2.71
C SER A 226 -2.33 30.71 -3.68
N VAL A 227 -2.90 29.97 -4.61
CA VAL A 227 -2.16 29.10 -5.52
C VAL A 227 -2.33 29.54 -6.96
N MET A 228 -1.32 29.27 -7.78
CA MET A 228 -1.47 29.23 -9.23
C MET A 228 -1.15 27.81 -9.66
N THR A 229 -2.18 26.98 -9.75
CA THR A 229 -2.06 25.54 -9.95
C THR A 229 -1.30 25.21 -11.24
N CYS A 230 -1.57 25.92 -12.34
CA CYS A 230 -0.85 25.72 -13.61
C CYS A 230 0.67 25.96 -13.52
N ALA A 231 1.12 26.76 -12.55
CA ALA A 231 2.53 27.05 -12.33
C ALA A 231 3.14 26.29 -11.16
N ASN A 232 2.34 25.51 -10.41
CA ASN A 232 2.72 24.94 -9.11
C ASN A 232 3.28 26.00 -8.14
N TYR A 233 2.70 27.21 -8.14
CA TYR A 233 3.13 28.31 -7.28
C TYR A 233 2.23 28.46 -6.06
N LEU A 234 2.84 28.51 -4.88
CA LEU A 234 2.20 28.87 -3.63
C LEU A 234 2.59 30.30 -3.23
N LYS A 235 1.64 31.23 -3.29
CA LYS A 235 1.80 32.58 -2.75
C LYS A 235 1.49 32.55 -1.26
N LEU A 236 2.52 32.67 -0.43
CA LEU A 236 2.46 32.51 1.01
C LEU A 236 2.68 33.87 1.70
N PRO A 237 1.73 34.36 2.54
CA PRO A 237 1.96 35.52 3.37
C PRO A 237 3.08 35.29 4.39
N ARG A 238 3.74 36.38 4.80
CA ARG A 238 4.73 36.35 5.88
C ARG A 238 4.05 36.26 7.26
N TYR A 239 3.44 35.11 7.54
CA TYR A 239 2.75 34.85 8.79
C TYR A 239 3.65 35.06 10.00
N SER A 240 3.03 35.50 11.11
CA SER A 240 3.71 35.81 12.37
C SER A 240 4.20 34.58 13.13
N SER A 241 3.53 33.44 12.98
CA SER A 241 3.89 32.18 13.64
C SER A 241 3.60 30.95 12.78
N ARG A 242 4.23 29.83 13.14
CA ARG A 242 4.01 28.52 12.49
C ARG A 242 2.56 28.05 12.68
N GLU A 243 1.97 28.31 13.85
CA GLU A 243 0.61 27.91 14.19
C GLU A 243 -0.42 28.65 13.33
N VAL A 244 -0.22 29.96 13.14
CA VAL A 244 -1.05 30.76 12.23
C VAL A 244 -0.94 30.24 10.81
N MET A 245 0.28 29.97 10.34
CA MET A 245 0.51 29.40 9.00
C MET A 245 -0.22 28.06 8.82
N LEU A 246 -0.10 27.15 9.79
CA LEU A 246 -0.78 25.85 9.74
C LEU A 246 -2.30 26.03 9.66
N ALA A 247 -2.87 26.86 10.52
CA ALA A 247 -4.31 27.13 10.53
C ALA A 247 -4.79 27.68 9.17
N LYS A 248 -4.06 28.66 8.60
CA LYS A 248 -4.40 29.28 7.32
C LYS A 248 -4.22 28.33 6.13
N ILE A 249 -3.19 27.47 6.12
CA ILE A 249 -3.02 26.43 5.10
C ILE A 249 -4.16 25.42 5.18
N LYS A 250 -4.47 24.91 6.38
CA LYS A 250 -5.57 23.96 6.56
C LYS A 250 -6.91 24.57 6.14
N GLN A 251 -7.16 25.83 6.47
CA GLN A 251 -8.35 26.54 6.03
C GLN A 251 -8.41 26.60 4.50
N ALA A 252 -7.36 27.13 3.85
CA ALA A 252 -7.33 27.30 2.40
C ALA A 252 -7.45 25.98 1.62
N MET A 253 -6.81 24.90 2.07
CA MET A 253 -6.91 23.60 1.39
C MET A 253 -8.26 22.91 1.59
N ASN A 254 -9.00 23.22 2.65
CA ASN A 254 -10.36 22.69 2.85
C ASN A 254 -11.39 23.51 2.07
N GLU A 255 -11.27 24.83 2.04
CA GLU A 255 -12.22 25.72 1.38
C GLU A 255 -11.97 25.85 -0.14
N GLY A 256 -10.72 25.76 -0.58
CA GLY A 256 -10.31 25.97 -1.98
C GLY A 256 -10.37 24.75 -2.90
N THR A 257 -11.03 23.66 -2.51
CA THR A 257 -11.04 22.38 -3.27
C THR A 257 -12.25 22.17 -4.17
N ASN A 258 -13.29 22.99 -4.04
CA ASN A 258 -14.48 22.93 -4.87
C ASN A 258 -14.40 23.99 -5.98
N ALA A 259 -14.72 23.61 -7.22
CA ALA A 259 -14.90 24.57 -8.29
C ALA A 259 -15.96 25.58 -7.84
N PHE A 260 -15.70 26.88 -8.06
CA PHE A 260 -16.74 27.89 -7.95
C PHE A 260 -17.82 27.56 -8.98
N LEU A 261 -18.86 26.83 -8.55
CA LEU A 261 -20.12 26.80 -9.27
C LEU A 261 -20.67 28.22 -9.16
N LEU A 262 -20.52 29.01 -10.22
CA LEU A 262 -21.32 30.20 -10.41
C LEU A 262 -22.77 29.72 -10.57
N SER A 263 -23.48 29.58 -9.45
CA SER A 263 -24.95 29.57 -9.42
C SER A 263 -25.48 30.97 -9.68
#